data_AF-W4D3B3-F1
#
_entry.id   AF-W4D3B3-F1
#
_cell.length_a   1.000
_cell.length_b   1.000
_cell.length_c   1.000
_cell.angle_alpha   90.00
_cell.angle_beta   90.00
_cell.angle_gamma   90.00
#
_symmetry.space_group_name_H-M   'P 1'
#
loop_
_entity.id
_entity.type
_entity.pdbx_description
1 polymer ?
#
loop_
_entity_poly.entity_id
_entity_poly.type
_entity_poly.pdbx_seq_one_letter_code
_entity_poly.pdbx_strand_id
1 'polypeptide(L)'
;MKMVILLLSLLAPFISAPPQDETVSPAPGTAAQLPVMFAFEHSAAADLYISSFDSLSGISLYMTEEELLQIKGTPQQIVEDPWAGCLEYQYADSSAGVCGGVVLYVHASPSQAGQYGLSLNGRMLNPQAMNVQDMLGAPDYEAEDGDVYIRGEAALKIYRNTESGEWAGLDLFDAYSF
;
A
#
# COMPACT_ATOMS: atom_id res chain seq x y z
N MET A 1 18.50 -5.83 -44.88
CA MET A 1 19.90 -5.33 -44.86
C MET A 1 20.20 -4.92 -43.43
N LYS A 2 20.89 -5.73 -42.62
CA LYS A 2 22.35 -5.73 -42.37
C LYS A 2 22.91 -4.33 -42.08
N MET A 3 23.15 -4.00 -40.80
CA MET A 3 24.52 -3.89 -40.27
C MET A 3 24.54 -3.82 -38.73
N VAL A 4 25.29 -4.75 -38.16
CA VAL A 4 25.76 -4.86 -36.77
C VAL A 4 27.03 -3.99 -36.65
N ILE A 5 27.39 -3.60 -35.43
CA ILE A 5 28.75 -3.58 -34.80
C ILE A 5 28.89 -2.35 -33.86
N LEU A 6 28.80 -2.49 -32.53
CA LEU A 6 29.81 -2.95 -31.54
C LEU A 6 31.10 -2.11 -31.53
N LEU A 7 31.34 -1.35 -30.46
CA LEU A 7 32.70 -0.96 -30.05
C LEU A 7 32.82 -1.04 -28.53
N LEU A 8 33.24 -2.24 -28.11
CA LEU A 8 33.80 -2.59 -26.82
C LEU A 8 35.28 -2.20 -26.86
N SER A 9 35.70 -1.22 -26.06
CA SER A 9 37.08 -0.72 -25.98
C SER A 9 37.22 0.00 -24.63
N LEU A 10 38.09 -0.32 -23.68
CA LEU A 10 39.36 -1.06 -23.68
C LEU A 10 39.53 -1.76 -22.33
N LEU A 11 39.92 -3.03 -22.37
CA LEU A 11 40.44 -3.81 -21.25
C LEU A 11 41.97 -3.74 -21.25
N ALA A 12 42.51 -3.70 -20.02
CA ALA A 12 43.84 -4.17 -19.59
C ALA A 12 45.03 -3.18 -19.70
N PRO A 13 46.19 -3.50 -19.09
CA PRO A 13 46.41 -3.82 -17.67
C PRO A 13 47.65 -3.08 -17.12
N PHE A 14 47.76 -2.88 -15.81
CA PHE A 14 49.08 -2.67 -15.20
C PHE A 14 49.25 -3.60 -14.00
N ILE A 15 49.71 -4.81 -14.32
CA ILE A 15 50.38 -5.71 -13.40
C ILE A 15 51.77 -5.10 -13.15
N SER A 16 52.11 -4.89 -11.88
CA SER A 16 53.50 -4.69 -11.46
C SER A 16 53.69 -5.33 -10.09
N ALA A 17 54.40 -6.46 -10.10
CA ALA A 17 55.22 -7.00 -9.02
C ALA A 17 56.63 -7.23 -9.64
N PRO A 18 57.74 -7.47 -8.92
CA PRO A 18 57.93 -7.79 -7.49
C PRO A 18 59.12 -6.93 -6.90
N PRO A 19 60.00 -7.29 -5.92
CA PRO A 19 60.55 -8.61 -5.55
C PRO A 19 60.32 -9.05 -4.08
N GLN A 20 60.28 -10.36 -3.89
CA GLN A 20 60.56 -11.01 -2.60
C GLN A 20 62.05 -11.36 -2.55
N ASP A 21 62.72 -11.03 -1.46
CA ASP A 21 63.67 -11.91 -0.75
C ASP A 21 64.13 -11.22 0.53
N GLU A 22 63.73 -11.77 1.69
CA GLU A 22 64.67 -12.25 2.71
C GLU A 22 63.93 -12.91 3.88
N THR A 23 64.59 -13.91 4.46
CA THR A 23 64.06 -14.98 5.28
C THR A 23 64.15 -14.66 6.79
N VAL A 24 63.33 -15.37 7.58
CA VAL A 24 63.47 -15.70 9.03
C VAL A 24 62.57 -14.94 10.03
N SER A 25 61.64 -15.70 10.62
CA SER A 25 60.65 -15.42 11.69
C SER A 25 61.27 -15.38 13.12
N PRO A 26 60.51 -15.24 14.25
CA PRO A 26 59.17 -14.68 14.50
C PRO A 26 59.08 -13.78 15.78
N ALA A 27 58.04 -12.95 15.91
CA ALA A 27 57.44 -12.63 17.22
C ALA A 27 55.98 -12.13 17.07
N PRO A 28 55.05 -12.53 17.95
CA PRO A 28 53.61 -12.38 17.76
C PRO A 28 53.14 -11.02 18.29
N GLY A 29 52.63 -10.19 17.39
CA GLY A 29 52.03 -8.90 17.73
C GLY A 29 50.64 -8.81 17.13
N THR A 30 49.65 -9.01 17.97
CA THR A 30 48.22 -8.72 17.75
C THR A 30 47.98 -7.39 17.06
N ALA A 31 47.40 -7.42 15.86
CA ALA A 31 46.61 -6.32 15.33
C ALA A 31 45.41 -6.93 14.61
N ALA A 32 44.30 -7.08 15.34
CA ALA A 32 43.01 -7.40 14.76
C ALA A 32 42.62 -6.24 13.82
N GLN A 33 42.77 -6.45 12.52
CA GLN A 33 42.19 -5.57 11.52
C GLN A 33 40.68 -5.87 11.49
N LEU A 34 39.91 -5.07 12.23
CA LEU A 34 38.46 -5.05 12.06
C LEU A 34 38.18 -4.57 10.64
N PRO A 35 37.46 -5.33 9.79
CA PRO A 35 36.99 -4.78 8.54
C PRO A 35 36.00 -3.66 8.90
N VAL A 36 36.33 -2.43 8.48
CA VAL A 36 35.38 -1.33 8.43
C VAL A 36 34.30 -1.75 7.43
N MET A 37 33.26 -2.42 7.94
CA MET A 37 32.03 -2.61 7.22
C MET A 37 31.42 -1.23 7.04
N PHE A 38 31.39 -0.75 5.80
CA PHE A 38 30.46 0.29 5.40
C PHE A 38 29.05 -0.25 5.62
N ALA A 39 28.51 -0.02 6.82
CA ALA A 39 27.08 -0.05 7.03
C ALA A 39 26.51 1.09 6.18
N PHE A 40 26.04 0.75 4.98
CA PHE A 40 24.94 1.50 4.40
C PHE A 40 23.78 1.29 5.38
N GLU A 41 23.68 2.16 6.38
CA GLU A 41 22.41 2.46 6.99
C GLU A 41 21.58 3.13 5.90
N HIS A 42 20.99 2.30 5.04
CA HIS A 42 19.71 2.66 4.47
C HIS A 42 18.80 2.70 5.69
N SER A 43 18.74 3.87 6.33
CA SER A 43 17.61 4.24 7.15
C SER A 43 16.42 4.15 6.20
N ALA A 44 15.83 2.95 6.12
CA ALA A 44 14.44 2.83 5.77
C ALA A 44 13.76 3.66 6.86
N ALA A 45 13.51 4.93 6.56
CA ALA A 45 12.44 5.64 7.22
C ALA A 45 11.27 4.67 7.11
N ALA A 46 10.88 4.06 8.23
CA ALA A 46 9.67 3.27 8.26
C ALA A 46 8.60 4.19 7.68
N ASP A 47 7.96 3.79 6.57
CA ASP A 47 6.84 4.53 6.03
C ASP A 47 5.84 4.68 7.17
N LEU A 48 5.82 5.88 7.77
CA LEU A 48 5.06 6.16 9.00
C LEU A 48 3.57 5.97 8.75
N TYR A 49 3.14 6.14 7.50
CA TYR A 49 1.77 6.10 7.06
C TYR A 49 1.55 5.04 6.00
N ILE A 50 0.29 4.61 5.85
CA ILE A 50 -0.15 3.78 4.75
C ILE A 50 0.07 4.55 3.43
N SER A 51 0.90 3.99 2.56
CA SER A 51 1.38 4.63 1.32
C SER A 51 0.56 4.28 0.07
N SER A 52 -0.31 3.26 0.14
CA SER A 52 -1.23 2.84 -0.92
C SER A 52 -2.61 2.54 -0.35
N PHE A 53 -3.67 2.67 -1.14
CA PHE A 53 -5.01 2.21 -0.76
C PHE A 53 -5.48 1.16 -1.75
N ASP A 54 -5.36 -0.10 -1.35
CA ASP A 54 -5.54 -1.25 -2.25
C ASP A 54 -6.81 -2.02 -1.92
N SER A 55 -7.12 -2.20 -0.62
CA SER A 55 -8.26 -3.01 -0.19
C SER A 55 -8.90 -2.54 1.12
N LEU A 56 -10.22 -2.75 1.23
CA LEU A 56 -11.02 -2.49 2.41
C LEU A 56 -11.80 -3.75 2.79
N SER A 57 -11.72 -4.17 4.05
CA SER A 57 -12.43 -5.36 4.56
C SER A 57 -12.21 -6.62 3.69
N GLY A 58 -10.98 -6.76 3.17
CA GLY A 58 -10.56 -7.88 2.32
C GLY A 58 -11.00 -7.80 0.85
N ILE A 59 -11.69 -6.73 0.44
CA ILE A 59 -12.08 -6.49 -0.96
C ILE A 59 -11.11 -5.50 -1.57
N SER A 60 -10.46 -5.87 -2.67
CA SER A 60 -9.48 -5.02 -3.35
C SER A 60 -10.13 -4.17 -4.44
N LEU A 61 -9.64 -2.95 -4.66
CA LEU A 61 -9.99 -2.20 -5.86
C LEU A 61 -9.50 -2.94 -7.11
N TYR A 62 -10.23 -2.77 -8.21
CA TYR A 62 -9.95 -3.32 -9.54
C TYR A 62 -9.99 -4.84 -9.69
N MET A 63 -10.26 -5.58 -8.61
CA MET A 63 -10.56 -7.01 -8.74
C MET A 63 -11.84 -7.19 -9.56
N THR A 64 -11.89 -8.26 -10.33
CA THR A 64 -13.05 -8.62 -11.14
C THR A 64 -14.22 -9.07 -10.26
N GLU A 65 -15.44 -8.99 -10.80
CA GLU A 65 -16.62 -9.58 -10.17
C GLU A 65 -16.42 -11.07 -9.82
N GLU A 66 -15.77 -11.83 -10.71
CA GLU A 66 -15.51 -13.25 -10.50
C GLU A 66 -14.59 -13.48 -9.29
N GLU A 67 -13.50 -12.71 -9.18
CA GLU A 67 -12.61 -12.75 -8.02
C GLU A 67 -13.34 -12.35 -6.73
N LEU A 68 -14.26 -11.38 -6.81
CA LEU A 68 -15.04 -10.90 -5.66
C LEU A 68 -15.92 -12.03 -5.12
N LEU A 69 -16.66 -12.67 -6.02
CA LEU A 69 -17.51 -13.82 -5.68
C LEU A 69 -16.69 -15.02 -5.20
N GLN A 70 -15.48 -15.22 -5.72
CA GLN A 70 -14.60 -16.28 -5.27
C GLN A 70 -14.09 -16.06 -3.84
N ILE A 71 -13.74 -14.82 -3.47
CA ILE A 71 -13.16 -14.49 -2.16
C ILE A 71 -14.25 -14.34 -1.09
N LYS A 72 -15.33 -13.62 -1.41
CA LYS A 72 -16.39 -13.26 -0.45
C LYS A 72 -17.56 -14.24 -0.45
N GLY A 73 -17.70 -15.04 -1.51
CA GLY A 73 -18.86 -15.90 -1.73
C GLY A 73 -20.07 -15.11 -2.25
N THR A 74 -21.25 -15.70 -2.06
CA THR A 74 -22.52 -15.09 -2.48
C THR A 74 -22.84 -13.85 -1.62
N PRO A 75 -23.12 -12.68 -2.23
CA PRO A 75 -23.57 -11.51 -1.48
C PRO A 75 -24.96 -11.76 -0.87
N GLN A 76 -25.28 -11.02 0.20
CA GLN A 76 -26.61 -11.04 0.79
C GLN A 76 -27.64 -10.38 -0.13
N GLN A 77 -27.22 -9.34 -0.85
CA GLN A 77 -28.03 -8.57 -1.77
C GLN A 77 -27.17 -7.98 -2.88
N ILE A 78 -27.76 -7.79 -4.06
CA ILE A 78 -27.17 -7.00 -5.15
C ILE A 78 -28.19 -5.91 -5.49
N VAL A 79 -27.77 -4.65 -5.49
CA VAL A 79 -28.63 -3.49 -5.82
C VAL A 79 -27.98 -2.62 -6.91
N GLU A 80 -28.79 -1.90 -7.68
CA GLU A 80 -28.26 -0.89 -8.60
C GLU A 80 -27.86 0.37 -7.83
N ASP A 81 -26.65 0.88 -8.09
CA ASP A 81 -26.21 2.20 -7.66
C ASP A 81 -26.92 3.27 -8.50
N PRO A 82 -27.70 4.18 -7.87
CA PRO A 82 -28.47 5.19 -8.59
C PRO A 82 -27.61 6.27 -9.27
N TRP A 83 -26.31 6.36 -8.97
CA TRP A 83 -25.43 7.42 -9.46
C TRP A 83 -24.45 6.95 -10.54
N ALA A 84 -23.85 5.78 -10.37
CA ALA A 84 -22.74 5.34 -11.21
C ALA A 84 -23.10 4.23 -12.22
N GLY A 85 -24.36 3.74 -12.23
CA GLY A 85 -24.75 2.61 -13.08
C GLY A 85 -24.00 1.32 -12.73
N CYS A 86 -23.50 1.25 -11.50
CA CYS A 86 -22.81 0.10 -10.94
C CYS A 86 -23.80 -0.83 -10.24
N LEU A 87 -23.36 -2.06 -9.99
CA LEU A 87 -24.05 -2.98 -9.09
C LEU A 87 -23.32 -3.00 -7.75
N GLU A 88 -24.05 -2.76 -6.67
CA GLU A 88 -23.52 -2.87 -5.32
C GLU A 88 -23.80 -4.26 -4.75
N TYR A 89 -22.73 -5.00 -4.46
CA TYR A 89 -22.71 -6.32 -3.85
C TYR A 89 -22.59 -6.14 -2.35
N GLN A 90 -23.67 -6.42 -1.62
CA GLN A 90 -23.74 -6.18 -0.18
C GLN A 90 -23.41 -7.47 0.58
N TYR A 91 -22.37 -7.40 1.42
CA TYR A 91 -21.94 -8.45 2.32
C TYR A 91 -22.19 -8.03 3.77
N ALA A 92 -22.07 -9.01 4.68
CA ALA A 92 -22.31 -8.77 6.10
C ALA A 92 -21.35 -7.71 6.69
N ASP A 93 -20.14 -7.61 6.17
CA ASP A 93 -19.04 -6.80 6.70
C ASP A 93 -18.67 -5.57 5.84
N SER A 94 -19.18 -5.49 4.61
CA SER A 94 -18.88 -4.41 3.65
C SER A 94 -19.79 -4.49 2.43
N SER A 95 -19.83 -3.43 1.63
CA SER A 95 -20.45 -3.42 0.30
C SER A 95 -19.40 -3.11 -0.77
N ALA A 96 -19.52 -3.68 -1.96
CA ALA A 96 -18.61 -3.43 -3.08
C ALA A 96 -19.37 -2.99 -4.34
N GLY A 97 -19.02 -1.84 -4.88
CA GLY A 97 -19.51 -1.36 -6.16
C GLY A 97 -18.73 -1.94 -7.32
N VAL A 98 -19.41 -2.75 -8.13
CA VAL A 98 -18.88 -3.34 -9.36
C VAL A 98 -19.39 -2.54 -10.56
N CYS A 99 -18.46 -1.90 -11.26
CA CYS A 99 -18.72 -1.05 -12.41
C CYS A 99 -17.93 -1.61 -13.60
N GLY A 100 -18.59 -1.88 -14.74
CA GLY A 100 -17.91 -2.46 -15.90
C GLY A 100 -17.23 -3.81 -15.63
N GLY A 101 -17.70 -4.56 -14.62
CA GLY A 101 -17.17 -5.88 -14.25
C GLY A 101 -16.01 -5.87 -13.26
N VAL A 102 -15.59 -4.72 -12.75
CA VAL A 102 -14.52 -4.58 -11.74
C VAL A 102 -14.99 -3.77 -10.54
N VAL A 103 -14.41 -4.04 -9.37
CA VAL A 103 -14.68 -3.28 -8.14
C VAL A 103 -14.06 -1.89 -8.26
N LEU A 104 -14.86 -0.83 -8.22
CA LEU A 104 -14.38 0.56 -8.21
C LEU A 104 -14.61 1.28 -6.88
N TYR A 105 -15.49 0.75 -6.02
CA TYR A 105 -15.59 1.24 -4.65
C TYR A 105 -15.91 0.12 -3.66
N VAL A 106 -15.52 0.33 -2.40
CA VAL A 106 -15.87 -0.51 -1.26
C VAL A 106 -16.31 0.38 -0.12
N HIS A 107 -17.47 0.09 0.46
CA HIS A 107 -18.05 0.82 1.58
C HIS A 107 -18.08 -0.04 2.84
N ALA A 108 -17.80 0.57 3.99
CA ALA A 108 -18.05 0.00 5.29
C ALA A 108 -18.79 0.99 6.20
N SER A 109 -19.97 0.57 6.66
CA SER A 109 -20.78 1.34 7.61
C SER A 109 -20.34 1.12 9.07
N PRO A 110 -20.79 1.98 10.00
CA PRO A 110 -20.47 1.83 11.42
C PRO A 110 -20.90 0.52 12.07
N SER A 111 -22.08 0.02 11.72
CA SER A 111 -22.57 -1.27 12.23
C SER A 111 -21.71 -2.43 11.72
N GLN A 112 -21.37 -2.43 10.43
CA GLN A 112 -20.52 -3.45 9.82
C GLN A 112 -19.13 -3.49 10.45
N ALA A 113 -18.45 -2.34 10.57
CA ALA A 113 -17.14 -2.27 11.21
C ALA A 113 -17.18 -2.64 12.70
N GLY A 114 -18.23 -2.24 13.43
CA GLY A 114 -18.37 -2.57 14.84
C GLY A 114 -18.55 -4.07 15.08
N GLN A 115 -19.19 -4.78 14.15
CA GLN A 115 -19.47 -6.20 14.27
C GLN A 115 -18.36 -7.10 13.70
N TYR A 116 -17.77 -6.72 12.57
CA TYR A 116 -16.82 -7.54 11.82
C TYR A 116 -15.37 -7.02 11.85
N GLY A 117 -15.18 -5.81 12.40
CA GLY A 117 -13.92 -5.09 12.29
C GLY A 117 -13.80 -4.33 10.97
N LEU A 118 -12.83 -3.41 10.91
CA LEU A 118 -12.51 -2.64 9.72
C LEU A 118 -11.02 -2.80 9.45
N SER A 119 -10.65 -3.12 8.21
CA SER A 119 -9.25 -3.23 7.83
C SER A 119 -8.98 -2.57 6.49
N LEU A 120 -7.89 -1.80 6.42
CA LEU A 120 -7.38 -1.19 5.20
C LEU A 120 -6.02 -1.82 4.89
N ASN A 121 -5.89 -2.42 3.70
CA ASN A 121 -4.73 -3.22 3.30
C ASN A 121 -4.38 -4.30 4.36
N GLY A 122 -5.41 -4.91 4.97
CA GLY A 122 -5.25 -5.89 6.04
C GLY A 122 -4.81 -5.32 7.40
N ARG A 123 -4.58 -4.00 7.52
CA ARG A 123 -4.30 -3.34 8.81
C ARG A 123 -5.60 -2.90 9.46
N MET A 124 -5.81 -3.27 10.71
CA MET A 124 -7.02 -2.90 11.44
C MET A 124 -7.11 -1.39 11.64
N LEU A 125 -8.25 -0.81 11.28
CA LEU A 125 -8.60 0.59 11.52
C LEU A 125 -9.60 0.67 12.68
N ASN A 126 -9.44 1.67 13.53
CA ASN A 126 -10.44 2.02 14.53
C ASN A 126 -10.87 3.47 14.35
N PRO A 127 -11.89 3.74 13.50
CA PRO A 127 -12.36 5.10 13.25
C PRO A 127 -12.81 5.83 14.52
N GLN A 128 -13.37 5.08 15.48
CA GLN A 128 -13.90 5.61 16.74
C GLN A 128 -12.81 5.98 17.76
N ALA A 129 -11.60 5.40 17.63
CA ALA A 129 -10.49 5.67 18.56
C ALA A 129 -9.66 6.91 18.16
N MET A 130 -10.03 7.63 17.11
CA MET A 130 -9.30 8.80 16.57
C MET A 130 -7.83 8.54 16.19
N ASN A 131 -7.41 7.28 16.05
CA ASN A 131 -6.04 6.92 15.68
C ASN A 131 -5.80 6.87 14.16
N VAL A 132 -6.78 7.33 13.37
CA VAL A 132 -6.73 7.29 11.92
C VAL A 132 -5.57 8.14 11.39
N GLN A 133 -5.33 9.31 11.99
CA GLN A 133 -4.22 10.18 11.58
C GLN A 133 -2.84 9.59 11.89
N ASP A 134 -2.73 8.72 12.91
CA ASP A 134 -1.48 8.00 13.19
C ASP A 134 -1.13 7.02 12.05
N MET A 135 -2.15 6.52 11.34
CA MET A 135 -1.99 5.56 10.24
C MET A 135 -1.98 6.22 8.86
N LEU A 136 -2.71 7.33 8.69
CA LEU A 136 -2.93 7.96 7.39
C LEU A 136 -2.20 9.29 7.23
N GLY A 137 -1.80 9.95 8.32
CA GLY A 137 -1.31 11.33 8.31
C GLY A 137 -2.46 12.34 8.31
N ALA A 138 -2.17 13.57 7.86
CA ALA A 138 -3.19 14.59 7.65
C ALA A 138 -4.04 14.28 6.40
N PRO A 139 -5.32 14.67 6.38
CA PRO A 139 -6.14 14.54 5.19
C PRO A 139 -5.63 15.43 4.05
N ASP A 140 -5.81 14.97 2.82
CA ASP A 140 -5.51 15.73 1.61
C ASP A 140 -6.60 16.79 1.34
N TYR A 141 -7.86 16.48 1.72
CA TYR A 141 -8.97 17.42 1.73
C TYR A 141 -9.87 17.20 2.95
N GLU A 142 -10.31 18.29 3.57
CA GLU A 142 -11.32 18.30 4.63
C GLU A 142 -12.64 18.83 4.06
N ALA A 143 -13.69 18.01 4.08
CA ALA A 143 -15.04 18.36 3.68
C ALA A 143 -15.96 18.45 4.91
N GLU A 144 -17.13 19.07 4.73
CA GLU A 144 -18.13 19.18 5.80
C GLU A 144 -18.53 17.80 6.34
N ASP A 145 -18.66 16.82 5.45
CA ASP A 145 -19.13 15.47 5.74
C ASP A 145 -18.01 14.45 5.95
N GLY A 146 -16.73 14.86 6.00
CA GLY A 146 -15.64 13.91 6.20
C GLY A 146 -14.25 14.36 5.75
N ASP A 147 -13.28 13.48 5.98
CA ASP A 147 -11.89 13.64 5.55
C ASP A 147 -11.61 12.78 4.32
N VAL A 148 -10.85 13.31 3.37
CA VAL A 148 -10.40 12.59 2.17
C VAL A 148 -8.88 12.46 2.18
N TYR A 149 -8.42 11.24 1.93
CA TYR A 149 -7.01 10.89 1.77
C TYR A 149 -6.80 10.31 0.37
N ILE A 150 -5.72 10.65 -0.31
CA ILE A 150 -5.43 10.21 -1.68
C ILE A 150 -4.06 9.55 -1.75
N ARG A 151 -4.01 8.32 -2.28
CA ARG A 151 -2.76 7.58 -2.49
C ARG A 151 -2.76 7.00 -3.90
N GLY A 152 -2.01 7.62 -4.80
CA GLY A 152 -1.97 7.22 -6.21
C GLY A 152 -3.31 7.44 -6.89
N GLU A 153 -3.87 6.37 -7.44
CA GLU A 153 -5.15 6.38 -8.17
C GLU A 153 -6.35 6.05 -7.25
N ALA A 154 -6.12 5.84 -5.96
CA ALA A 154 -7.17 5.51 -5.01
C ALA A 154 -7.37 6.61 -3.97
N ALA A 155 -8.60 6.77 -3.53
CA ALA A 155 -8.99 7.68 -2.47
C ALA A 155 -9.72 6.94 -1.36
N LEU A 156 -9.54 7.42 -0.14
CA LEU A 156 -10.23 6.99 1.05
C LEU A 156 -11.01 8.17 1.61
N LYS A 157 -12.34 8.04 1.70
CA LYS A 157 -13.18 9.04 2.37
C LYS A 157 -13.71 8.48 3.68
N ILE A 158 -13.49 9.22 4.77
CA ILE A 158 -13.97 8.88 6.11
C ILE A 158 -15.09 9.86 6.44
N TYR A 159 -16.32 9.36 6.43
CA TYR A 159 -17.50 10.17 6.65
C TYR A 159 -17.70 10.46 8.14
N ARG A 160 -18.20 11.66 8.42
CA ARG A 160 -18.68 12.08 9.73
C ARG A 160 -20.07 12.67 9.61
N ASN A 161 -20.90 12.42 10.61
CA ASN A 161 -22.16 13.13 10.74
C ASN A 161 -21.87 14.62 11.01
N THR A 162 -22.47 15.52 10.23
CA THR A 162 -22.17 16.96 10.31
C THR A 162 -22.68 17.62 11.59
N GLU A 163 -23.66 17.01 12.27
CA GLU A 163 -24.22 17.51 13.53
C GLU A 163 -23.47 16.96 14.74
N SER A 164 -23.24 15.64 14.81
CA SER A 164 -22.61 14.98 15.96
C SER A 164 -21.09 14.87 15.86
N GLY A 165 -20.53 14.98 14.66
CA GLY A 165 -19.11 14.72 14.38
C GLY A 165 -18.73 13.23 14.42
N GLU A 166 -19.70 12.34 14.73
CA GLU A 166 -19.45 10.91 14.85
C GLU A 166 -19.14 10.28 13.49
N TRP A 167 -18.26 9.29 13.50
CA TRP A 167 -17.94 8.52 12.30
C TRP A 167 -19.19 7.86 11.70
N ALA A 168 -19.43 8.13 10.42
CA ALA A 168 -20.64 7.73 9.69
C ALA A 168 -20.39 6.66 8.62
N GLY A 169 -19.13 6.33 8.31
CA GLY A 169 -18.79 5.33 7.31
C GLY A 169 -17.43 5.59 6.68
N LEU A 170 -16.97 4.66 5.85
CA LEU A 170 -15.70 4.80 5.14
C LEU A 170 -15.84 4.19 3.74
N ASP A 171 -15.40 4.95 2.74
CA ASP A 171 -15.30 4.49 1.35
C ASP A 171 -13.83 4.41 0.94
N LEU A 172 -13.49 3.31 0.29
CA LEU A 172 -12.31 3.18 -0.55
C LEU A 172 -12.77 3.17 -2.01
N PHE A 173 -12.23 4.03 -2.86
CA PHE A 173 -12.67 4.14 -4.26
C PHE A 173 -11.56 4.57 -5.22
N ASP A 174 -11.75 4.26 -6.50
CA ASP A 174 -10.92 4.81 -7.58
C ASP A 174 -11.13 6.32 -7.68
N ALA A 175 -10.07 7.10 -7.54
CA ALA A 175 -10.12 8.56 -7.48
C ALA A 175 -10.59 9.20 -8.81
N TYR A 176 -10.62 8.44 -9.90
CA TYR A 176 -11.08 8.89 -11.21
C TYR A 176 -12.48 8.41 -11.60
N SER A 177 -13.16 7.67 -10.71
CA SER A 177 -14.42 7.00 -11.04
C SER A 177 -15.69 7.86 -10.87
N PHE A 178 -15.58 9.17 -10.62
CA PHE A 178 -16.70 10.10 -10.43
C PHE A 178 -16.49 11.47 -11.10
#